data_AF-A0A5C6C9Y7-F1
#
_entry.id   AF-A0A5C6C9Y7-F1
#
_cell.length_a   1.000
_cell.length_b   1.000
_cell.length_c   1.000
_cell.angle_alpha   90.00
_cell.angle_beta   90.00
_cell.angle_gamma   90.00
#
_symmetry.space_group_name_H-M   'P 1'
#
loop_
_entity.id
_entity.type
_entity.pdbx_description
1 polymer ?
#
loop_
_entity_poly.entity_id
_entity_poly.type
_entity_poly.pdbx_seq_one_letter_code
_entity_poly.pdbx_strand_id
1 'polypeptide(L)'
;MKLPLFILRLVYSIIRRLEIADATRLLYLAAGDSSTTSLPPRYELRTPQPDELLELIQSGKAPPSIGSSRNLTERRRIVVIVTPEQEVISYLWLATQTVDAADNFSRSPHLGTSVVLPPRAAFLFNAWTHPDHRGKRLIGCMISHVIENRLAGTDTLMTTMDWTNDRSYLAFAHIGMRPIGTVIRLGRGPLQLSFLPRTATQFGFELAGQAPGYKFAF
;
A
#
# COMPACT_ATOMS: atom_id res chain seq x y z
N MET A 1 6.90 20.21 27.54
CA MET A 1 6.81 18.79 27.97
C MET A 1 6.73 17.90 26.75
N LYS A 2 7.71 17.03 26.49
CA LYS A 2 7.60 16.01 25.45
C LYS A 2 6.87 14.81 26.04
N LEU A 3 5.66 14.50 25.54
CA LEU A 3 4.96 13.29 25.95
C LEU A 3 5.81 12.07 25.53
N PRO A 4 5.97 11.05 26.39
CA PRO A 4 6.60 9.80 26.00
C PRO A 4 5.88 9.15 24.79
N LEU A 5 6.65 8.61 23.85
CA LEU A 5 6.11 7.99 22.62
C LEU A 5 5.10 6.87 22.91
N PHE A 6 5.27 6.15 24.03
CA PHE A 6 4.33 5.10 24.43
C PHE A 6 2.95 5.64 24.82
N ILE A 7 2.88 6.79 25.49
CA ILE A 7 1.61 7.44 25.87
C ILE A 7 0.89 7.91 24.61
N LEU A 8 1.63 8.50 23.66
CA LEU A 8 1.07 8.89 22.36
C LEU A 8 0.51 7.69 21.59
N ARG A 9 1.21 6.55 21.60
CA ARG A 9 0.74 5.31 20.97
C ARG A 9 -0.52 4.76 21.64
N LEU A 10 -0.61 4.81 22.97
CA LEU A 10 -1.78 4.35 23.72
C LEU A 10 -3.00 5.23 23.45
N VAL A 11 -2.84 6.55 23.57
CA VAL A 11 -3.88 7.54 23.30
C VAL A 11 -4.36 7.43 21.86
N TYR A 12 -3.44 7.35 20.90
CA TYR A 12 -3.80 7.11 19.51
C TYR A 12 -4.56 5.80 19.33
N SER A 13 -4.15 4.72 19.99
CA SER A 13 -4.85 3.44 19.87
C SER A 13 -6.30 3.51 20.35
N ILE A 14 -6.59 4.31 21.37
CA ILE A 14 -7.94 4.56 21.88
C ILE A 14 -8.73 5.44 20.90
N ILE A 15 -8.17 6.57 20.46
CA ILE A 15 -8.84 7.47 19.49
C ILE A 15 -9.09 6.77 18.15
N ARG A 16 -8.14 5.92 17.71
CA ARG A 16 -8.28 5.07 16.52
C ARG A 16 -9.41 4.04 16.68
N ARG A 17 -9.67 3.51 17.88
CA ARG A 17 -10.83 2.64 18.13
C ARG A 17 -12.16 3.40 18.04
N LEU A 18 -12.15 4.69 18.30
CA LEU A 18 -13.33 5.56 18.17
C LEU A 18 -13.52 6.06 16.73
N GLU A 19 -12.63 5.70 15.79
CA GLU A 19 -12.70 6.11 14.39
C GLU A 19 -12.65 7.64 14.15
N ILE A 20 -12.08 8.38 15.10
CA ILE A 20 -11.99 9.84 15.07
C ILE A 20 -10.66 10.29 14.45
N ALA A 21 -9.63 9.45 14.49
CA ALA A 21 -8.31 9.78 13.98
C ALA A 21 -7.68 8.61 13.21
N ASP A 22 -6.99 8.95 12.12
CA ASP A 22 -6.08 8.04 11.41
C ASP A 22 -4.75 8.74 11.19
N ALA A 23 -3.67 7.97 11.31
CA ALA A 23 -2.32 8.40 11.04
C ALA A 23 -1.64 7.36 10.17
N THR A 24 -1.28 7.79 8.97
CA THR A 24 -0.84 6.93 7.89
C THR A 24 0.56 7.35 7.46
N ARG A 25 1.53 6.45 7.60
CA ARG A 25 2.88 6.67 7.11
C ARG A 25 2.90 6.49 5.60
N LEU A 26 3.54 7.45 4.91
CA LEU A 26 3.79 7.37 3.48
C LEU A 26 5.19 6.82 3.26
N LEU A 27 5.30 5.76 2.48
CA LEU A 27 6.58 5.21 2.05
C LEU A 27 6.78 5.40 0.55
N TYR A 28 8.03 5.55 0.17
CA TYR A 28 8.48 5.82 -1.19
C TYR A 28 9.67 4.96 -1.56
N LEU A 29 9.75 4.52 -2.80
CA LEU A 29 10.91 3.85 -3.39
C LEU A 29 11.09 4.30 -4.84
N ALA A 30 12.28 4.80 -5.17
CA ALA A 30 12.69 4.99 -6.56
C ALA A 30 13.38 3.72 -7.07
N ALA A 31 13.27 3.44 -8.37
CA ALA A 31 13.92 2.28 -9.01
C ALA A 31 15.44 2.21 -8.73
N GLY A 32 16.12 3.37 -8.69
CA GLY A 32 17.56 3.43 -8.39
C GLY A 32 17.94 3.07 -6.95
N ASP A 33 16.97 3.07 -6.03
CA ASP A 33 17.18 2.83 -4.60
C ASP A 33 16.79 1.39 -4.19
N SER A 34 16.28 0.58 -5.11
CA SER A 34 15.77 -0.76 -4.79
C SER A 34 16.88 -1.79 -4.65
N SER A 35 16.78 -2.64 -3.62
CA SER A 35 17.59 -3.84 -3.51
C SER A 35 16.92 -5.01 -4.26
N THR A 36 17.62 -5.60 -5.22
CA THR A 36 17.13 -6.81 -5.90
C THR A 36 16.99 -7.95 -4.89
N THR A 37 15.80 -8.53 -4.83
CA THR A 37 15.51 -9.71 -4.04
C THR A 37 15.17 -10.88 -4.98
N SER A 38 16.02 -11.91 -4.98
CA SER A 38 15.81 -13.10 -5.79
C SER A 38 14.68 -13.97 -5.27
N LEU A 39 13.84 -14.45 -6.16
CA LEU A 39 12.78 -15.40 -5.86
C LEU A 39 13.37 -16.79 -5.53
N PRO A 40 12.93 -17.49 -4.46
CA PRO A 40 13.44 -18.82 -4.17
C PRO A 40 12.99 -19.85 -5.22
N PRO A 41 13.78 -20.90 -5.53
CA PRO A 41 13.58 -21.76 -6.71
C PRO A 41 12.24 -22.51 -6.84
N ARG A 42 11.46 -22.62 -5.75
CA ARG A 42 10.16 -23.31 -5.74
C ARG A 42 8.97 -22.39 -6.01
N TYR A 43 9.22 -21.10 -6.14
CA TYR A 43 8.19 -20.10 -6.37
C TYR A 43 8.28 -19.61 -7.80
N GLU A 44 7.12 -19.35 -8.38
CA GLU A 44 6.97 -18.61 -9.62
C GLU A 44 6.33 -17.26 -9.31
N LEU A 45 6.72 -16.23 -10.06
CA LEU A 45 6.19 -14.88 -9.93
C LEU A 45 5.65 -14.45 -11.29
N ARG A 46 4.40 -13.99 -11.32
CA ARG A 46 3.74 -13.59 -12.56
C ARG A 46 2.62 -12.59 -12.31
N THR A 47 2.09 -12.03 -13.41
CA THR A 47 0.95 -11.11 -13.44
C THR A 47 -0.20 -11.75 -14.22
N PRO A 48 -1.17 -12.39 -13.55
CA PRO A 48 -2.26 -13.08 -14.22
C PRO A 48 -3.18 -12.05 -14.91
N GLN A 49 -3.83 -12.48 -15.99
CA GLN A 49 -4.94 -11.72 -16.56
C GLN A 49 -6.17 -11.79 -15.63
N PRO A 50 -7.12 -10.84 -15.71
CA PRO A 50 -8.31 -10.83 -14.85
C PRO A 50 -9.10 -12.15 -14.86
N ASP A 51 -9.31 -12.74 -16.05
CA ASP A 51 -10.06 -14.00 -16.20
C ASP A 51 -9.34 -15.17 -15.54
N GLU A 52 -8.01 -15.23 -15.70
CA GLU A 52 -7.19 -16.24 -15.05
C GLU A 52 -7.22 -16.10 -13.52
N LEU A 53 -7.16 -14.87 -13.00
CA LEU A 53 -7.28 -14.65 -11.56
C LEU A 53 -8.66 -15.06 -11.03
N LEU A 54 -9.73 -14.82 -11.79
CA LEU A 54 -11.07 -15.29 -11.45
C LEU A 54 -11.13 -16.82 -11.39
N GLU A 55 -10.53 -17.51 -12.36
CA GLU A 55 -10.44 -18.98 -12.36
C GLU A 55 -9.69 -19.49 -11.12
N LEU A 56 -8.55 -18.88 -10.76
CA LEU A 56 -7.79 -19.24 -9.56
C LEU A 56 -8.62 -19.08 -8.28
N ILE A 57 -9.41 -18.01 -8.18
CA ILE A 57 -10.31 -17.78 -7.04
C ILE A 57 -11.41 -18.86 -7.02
N GLN A 58 -12.07 -19.10 -8.14
CA GLN A 58 -13.18 -20.06 -8.26
C GLN A 58 -12.74 -21.50 -8.00
N SER A 59 -11.51 -21.86 -8.41
CA SER A 59 -10.93 -23.19 -8.18
C SER A 59 -10.34 -23.36 -6.79
N GLY A 60 -10.42 -22.34 -5.91
CA GLY A 60 -9.82 -22.37 -4.57
C GLY A 60 -8.29 -22.32 -4.54
N LYS A 61 -7.64 -22.01 -5.66
CA LYS A 61 -6.17 -21.85 -5.77
C LYS A 61 -5.69 -20.45 -5.38
N ALA A 62 -6.59 -19.51 -5.15
CA ALA A 62 -6.28 -18.19 -4.62
C ALA A 62 -7.28 -17.82 -3.53
N PRO A 63 -6.86 -17.05 -2.51
CA PRO A 63 -7.78 -16.59 -1.47
C PRO A 63 -8.82 -15.63 -2.08
N PRO A 64 -10.10 -15.71 -1.69
CA PRO A 64 -11.14 -14.84 -2.24
C PRO A 64 -10.88 -13.35 -1.96
N SER A 65 -10.08 -13.03 -0.94
CA SER A 65 -9.67 -11.66 -0.60
C SER A 65 -8.66 -11.03 -1.57
N ILE A 66 -8.07 -11.82 -2.49
CA ILE A 66 -7.13 -11.28 -3.48
C ILE A 66 -7.80 -10.29 -4.41
N GLY A 67 -9.07 -10.48 -4.76
CA GLY A 67 -9.76 -9.68 -5.76
C GLY A 67 -11.05 -9.08 -5.22
N SER A 68 -11.32 -7.85 -5.60
CA SER A 68 -12.69 -7.31 -5.65
C SER A 68 -13.10 -7.20 -7.11
N SER A 69 -14.40 -7.23 -7.42
CA SER A 69 -14.88 -7.03 -8.80
C SER A 69 -14.33 -5.75 -9.43
N ARG A 70 -14.13 -4.72 -8.61
CA ARG A 70 -13.47 -3.47 -8.99
C ARG A 70 -11.99 -3.67 -9.35
N ASN A 71 -11.22 -4.35 -8.51
CA ASN A 71 -9.80 -4.58 -8.75
C ASN A 71 -9.55 -5.35 -10.05
N LEU A 72 -10.43 -6.29 -10.38
CA LEU A 72 -10.31 -7.15 -11.56
C LEU A 72 -10.67 -6.45 -12.86
N THR A 73 -11.54 -5.43 -12.82
CA THR A 73 -12.06 -4.76 -14.02
C THR A 73 -11.35 -3.45 -14.33
N GLU A 74 -10.67 -2.84 -13.35
CA GLU A 74 -9.96 -1.58 -13.55
C GLU A 74 -8.59 -1.79 -14.23
N ARG A 75 -8.48 -1.33 -15.48
CA ARG A 75 -7.22 -1.37 -16.28
C ARG A 75 -6.00 -0.72 -15.60
N ARG A 76 -6.22 0.15 -14.61
CA ARG A 76 -5.17 0.84 -13.88
C ARG A 76 -4.61 0.03 -12.72
N ARG A 77 -5.15 -1.17 -12.48
CA ARG A 77 -4.75 -2.07 -11.42
C ARG A 77 -4.12 -3.32 -12.00
N ILE A 78 -3.02 -3.72 -11.38
CA ILE A 78 -2.29 -4.94 -11.73
C ILE A 78 -2.03 -5.69 -10.44
N VAL A 79 -2.15 -7.01 -10.48
CA VAL A 79 -1.77 -7.88 -9.37
C VAL A 79 -0.52 -8.66 -9.76
N VAL A 80 0.44 -8.70 -8.85
CA VAL A 80 1.57 -9.61 -8.92
C VAL A 80 1.28 -10.72 -7.93
N ILE A 81 1.42 -11.97 -8.37
CA ILE A 81 1.24 -13.15 -7.53
C ILE A 81 2.52 -13.95 -7.44
N VAL A 82 2.65 -14.68 -6.34
CA VAL A 82 3.67 -15.72 -6.15
C VAL A 82 2.98 -17.04 -5.93
N THR A 83 3.36 -18.04 -6.72
CA THR A 83 2.78 -19.38 -6.69
C THR A 83 3.83 -20.48 -6.60
N PRO A 84 3.85 -21.32 -5.55
CA PRO A 84 4.38 -22.66 -5.63
C PRO A 84 3.28 -23.57 -6.22
N GLU A 85 3.62 -24.38 -7.22
CA GLU A 85 2.74 -25.46 -7.69
C GLU A 85 1.30 -25.01 -8.02
N GLN A 86 1.16 -23.83 -8.64
CA GLN A 86 -0.09 -23.18 -9.08
C GLN A 86 -1.03 -22.62 -8.00
N GLU A 87 -0.65 -22.61 -6.72
CA GLU A 87 -1.44 -21.99 -5.64
C GLU A 87 -0.92 -20.59 -5.29
N VAL A 88 -1.79 -19.59 -5.15
CA VAL A 88 -1.40 -18.22 -4.78
C VAL A 88 -1.14 -18.11 -3.29
N ILE A 89 0.14 -18.08 -2.91
CA ILE A 89 0.58 -17.94 -1.52
C ILE A 89 1.04 -16.53 -1.16
N SER A 90 1.22 -15.65 -2.14
CA SER A 90 1.47 -14.23 -1.90
C SER A 90 0.95 -13.42 -3.07
N TYR A 91 0.44 -12.23 -2.78
CA TYR A 91 0.05 -11.27 -3.79
C TYR A 91 0.31 -9.83 -3.36
N LEU A 92 0.35 -8.95 -4.34
CA LEU A 92 0.57 -7.52 -4.19
C LEU A 92 -0.16 -6.79 -5.31
N TRP A 93 -1.00 -5.82 -4.96
CA TRP A 93 -1.67 -4.98 -5.95
C TRP A 93 -0.91 -3.68 -6.20
N LEU A 94 -0.97 -3.25 -7.44
CA LEU A 94 -0.52 -1.97 -7.95
C LEU A 94 -1.72 -1.20 -8.46
N ALA A 95 -1.78 0.10 -8.19
CA ALA A 95 -2.66 1.04 -8.85
C ALA A 95 -1.83 2.16 -9.47
N THR A 96 -2.22 2.63 -10.65
CA THR A 96 -1.57 3.76 -11.34
C THR A 96 -2.52 4.95 -11.45
N GLN A 97 -1.95 6.14 -11.64
CA GLN A 97 -2.64 7.44 -11.80
C GLN A 97 -3.40 7.93 -10.57
N THR A 98 -4.38 7.17 -10.07
CA THR A 98 -5.23 7.62 -8.97
C THR A 98 -5.65 6.45 -8.09
N VAL A 99 -5.61 6.68 -6.79
CA VAL A 99 -6.14 5.79 -5.76
C VAL A 99 -7.20 6.56 -4.98
N ASP A 100 -8.39 5.98 -4.90
CA ASP A 100 -9.48 6.60 -4.18
C ASP A 100 -9.32 6.44 -2.67
N ALA A 101 -9.89 7.39 -1.93
CA ALA A 101 -9.98 7.33 -0.47
C ALA A 101 -10.60 6.01 0.03
N ALA A 102 -11.62 5.53 -0.67
CA ALA A 102 -12.32 4.29 -0.35
C ALA A 102 -11.46 3.03 -0.49
N ASP A 103 -10.30 3.11 -1.16
CA ASP A 103 -9.38 1.98 -1.32
C ASP A 103 -8.08 2.17 -0.51
N ASN A 104 -7.90 3.32 0.12
CA ASN A 104 -6.68 3.67 0.87
C ASN A 104 -7.03 4.22 2.26
N PHE A 105 -7.43 3.33 3.16
CA PHE A 105 -7.73 3.65 4.54
C PHE A 105 -7.15 2.58 5.47
N SER A 106 -6.81 2.95 6.71
CA SER A 106 -6.35 1.97 7.72
C SER A 106 -7.50 1.15 8.29
N ARG A 107 -8.51 1.83 8.85
CA ARG A 107 -9.66 1.17 9.49
C ARG A 107 -11.01 1.72 9.07
N SER A 108 -11.10 3.03 8.88
CA SER A 108 -12.38 3.70 8.68
C SER A 108 -12.38 4.42 7.32
N PRO A 109 -13.27 4.04 6.39
CA PRO A 109 -13.29 4.59 5.03
C PRO A 109 -13.42 6.12 4.96
N HIS A 110 -14.10 6.76 5.91
CA HIS A 110 -14.23 8.23 5.92
C HIS A 110 -12.90 8.96 6.16
N LEU A 111 -11.91 8.28 6.74
CA LEU A 111 -10.55 8.80 6.94
C LEU A 111 -9.59 8.40 5.81
N GLY A 112 -10.06 7.66 4.81
CA GLY A 112 -9.24 7.16 3.72
C GLY A 112 -8.68 8.27 2.83
N THR A 113 -7.41 8.17 2.43
CA THR A 113 -6.68 9.23 1.75
C THR A 113 -6.58 8.95 0.26
N SER A 114 -7.21 9.77 -0.57
CA SER A 114 -6.97 9.68 -2.02
C SER A 114 -5.56 10.11 -2.38
N VAL A 115 -5.02 9.52 -3.44
CA VAL A 115 -3.67 9.81 -3.94
C VAL A 115 -3.74 9.95 -5.46
N VAL A 116 -3.27 11.07 -5.99
CA VAL A 116 -2.93 11.20 -7.40
C VAL A 116 -1.44 10.94 -7.54
N LEU A 117 -1.10 10.01 -8.43
CA LEU A 117 0.26 9.55 -8.68
C LEU A 117 0.82 10.28 -9.90
N PRO A 118 2.10 10.71 -9.86
CA PRO A 118 2.75 11.25 -11.04
C PRO A 118 2.91 10.15 -12.12
N PRO A 119 3.24 10.53 -13.38
CA PRO A 119 3.57 9.56 -14.41
C PRO A 119 4.66 8.59 -13.92
N ARG A 120 4.54 7.31 -14.32
CA ARG A 120 5.51 6.24 -13.97
C ARG A 120 5.61 5.93 -12.47
N ALA A 121 4.65 6.39 -11.65
CA ALA A 121 4.51 5.93 -10.28
C ALA A 121 3.34 4.95 -10.14
N ALA A 122 3.52 3.96 -9.26
CA ALA A 122 2.46 3.06 -8.84
C ALA A 122 2.32 3.03 -7.32
N PHE A 123 1.07 2.86 -6.89
CA PHE A 123 0.70 2.68 -5.50
C PHE A 123 0.56 1.21 -5.17
N LEU A 124 1.34 0.74 -4.21
CA LEU A 124 1.29 -0.61 -3.67
C LEU A 124 0.19 -0.68 -2.61
N PHE A 125 -0.74 -1.61 -2.77
CA PHE A 125 -1.80 -1.86 -1.79
C PHE A 125 -2.14 -3.34 -1.72
N ASN A 126 -2.90 -3.70 -0.68
CA ASN A 126 -3.39 -5.05 -0.43
C ASN A 126 -2.29 -6.12 -0.65
N ALA A 127 -1.21 -6.01 0.11
CA ALA A 127 -0.11 -6.97 0.09
C ALA A 127 -0.37 -8.08 1.12
N TRP A 128 -0.26 -9.33 0.69
CA TRP A 128 -0.49 -10.48 1.56
C TRP A 128 0.47 -11.63 1.26
N THR A 129 0.79 -12.38 2.30
CA THR A 129 1.54 -13.65 2.20
C THR A 129 0.92 -14.64 3.19
N HIS A 130 0.67 -15.86 2.70
CA HIS A 130 0.22 -17.00 3.49
C HIS A 130 1.13 -17.18 4.72
N PRO A 131 0.58 -17.42 5.93
CA PRO A 131 1.37 -17.51 7.16
C PRO A 131 2.60 -18.42 7.06
N ASP A 132 2.47 -19.59 6.45
CA ASP A 132 3.55 -20.60 6.32
C ASP A 132 4.64 -20.21 5.30
N HIS A 133 4.41 -19.12 4.56
CA HIS A 133 5.35 -18.58 3.58
C HIS A 133 5.93 -17.21 3.98
N ARG A 134 5.60 -16.72 5.18
CA ARG A 134 6.20 -15.50 5.73
C ARG A 134 7.69 -15.68 6.03
N GLY A 135 8.43 -14.56 6.09
CA GLY A 135 9.88 -14.56 6.30
C GLY A 135 10.71 -14.91 5.06
N LYS A 136 10.09 -15.38 3.97
CA LYS A 136 10.75 -15.74 2.71
C LYS A 136 10.94 -14.56 1.74
N ARG A 137 10.70 -13.33 2.21
CA ARG A 137 10.87 -12.07 1.45
C ARG A 137 10.08 -11.99 0.13
N LEU A 138 8.94 -12.67 0.03
CA LEU A 138 8.16 -12.76 -1.21
C LEU A 138 7.61 -11.40 -1.68
N ILE A 139 7.18 -10.53 -0.77
CA ILE A 139 6.80 -9.15 -1.11
C ILE A 139 7.98 -8.37 -1.71
N GLY A 140 9.19 -8.57 -1.20
CA GLY A 140 10.41 -7.98 -1.77
C GLY A 140 10.73 -8.50 -3.16
N CYS A 141 10.50 -9.78 -3.42
CA CYS A 141 10.62 -10.37 -4.76
C CYS A 141 9.62 -9.74 -5.72
N MET A 142 8.35 -9.59 -5.30
CA MET A 142 7.30 -8.93 -6.09
C MET A 142 7.66 -7.48 -6.40
N ILE A 143 8.12 -6.70 -5.41
CA ILE A 143 8.54 -5.31 -5.61
C ILE A 143 9.75 -5.22 -6.55
N SER A 144 10.75 -6.10 -6.40
CA SER A 144 11.91 -6.16 -7.29
C SER A 144 11.47 -6.42 -8.73
N HIS A 145 10.59 -7.41 -8.93
CA HIS A 145 10.03 -7.73 -10.24
C HIS A 145 9.27 -6.55 -10.86
N VAL A 146 8.47 -5.82 -10.08
CA VAL A 146 7.75 -4.63 -10.55
C VAL A 146 8.70 -3.56 -11.08
N ILE A 147 9.78 -3.29 -10.34
CA ILE A 147 10.77 -2.27 -10.70
C ILE A 147 11.63 -2.73 -11.90
N GLU A 148 12.17 -3.95 -11.85
CA GLU A 148 13.07 -4.50 -12.88
C GLU A 148 12.36 -4.64 -14.24
N ASN A 149 11.10 -5.04 -14.23
CA ASN A 149 10.30 -5.22 -15.45
C ASN A 149 9.45 -3.98 -15.79
N ARG A 150 9.57 -2.90 -15.01
CA ARG A 150 8.78 -1.67 -15.14
C ARG A 150 7.30 -1.94 -15.37
N LEU A 151 6.71 -2.80 -14.55
CA LEU A 151 5.29 -3.15 -14.70
C LEU A 151 4.44 -1.88 -14.64
N ALA A 152 3.47 -1.75 -15.55
CA ALA A 152 2.69 -0.51 -15.75
C ALA A 152 3.52 0.75 -16.11
N GLY A 153 4.75 0.59 -16.60
CA GLY A 153 5.69 1.69 -16.83
C GLY A 153 6.27 2.30 -15.55
N THR A 154 6.26 1.54 -14.45
CA THR A 154 6.60 2.03 -13.11
C THR A 154 8.11 2.14 -12.89
N ASP A 155 8.55 3.32 -12.45
CA ASP A 155 9.90 3.62 -11.96
C ASP A 155 9.91 3.97 -10.47
N THR A 156 8.74 4.19 -9.88
CA THR A 156 8.61 4.68 -8.52
C THR A 156 7.41 4.04 -7.85
N LEU A 157 7.60 3.61 -6.61
CA LEU A 157 6.57 2.97 -5.81
C LEU A 157 6.26 3.82 -4.59
N MET A 158 4.97 3.94 -4.32
CA MET A 158 4.45 4.54 -3.09
C MET A 158 3.58 3.51 -2.37
N THR A 159 3.60 3.52 -1.05
CA THR A 159 2.58 2.82 -0.27
C THR A 159 2.21 3.63 0.96
N THR A 160 1.08 3.27 1.54
CA THR A 160 0.65 3.77 2.83
C THR A 160 0.54 2.62 3.82
N MET A 161 0.74 2.93 5.08
CA MET A 161 0.46 2.00 6.15
C MET A 161 0.10 2.74 7.43
N ASP A 162 -0.66 2.09 8.31
CA ASP A 162 -0.89 2.59 9.65
C ASP A 162 0.47 2.89 10.32
N TRP A 163 0.63 4.10 10.88
CA TRP A 163 1.90 4.55 11.46
C TRP A 163 2.40 3.71 12.65
N THR A 164 1.54 2.87 13.25
CA THR A 164 1.88 1.93 14.33
C THR A 164 2.28 0.54 13.81
N ASN A 165 2.15 0.27 12.51
CA ASN A 165 2.47 -1.02 11.91
C ASN A 165 3.97 -1.16 11.64
N ASP A 166 4.76 -1.17 12.71
CA ASP A 166 6.23 -1.24 12.63
C ASP A 166 6.71 -2.53 11.94
N ARG A 167 5.96 -3.64 12.05
CA ARG A 167 6.30 -4.91 11.37
C ARG A 167 6.26 -4.77 9.84
N SER A 168 5.20 -4.15 9.31
CA SER A 168 5.09 -3.93 7.87
C SER A 168 6.13 -2.90 7.41
N TYR A 169 6.32 -1.84 8.19
CA TYR A 169 7.35 -0.85 7.90
C TYR A 169 8.74 -1.48 7.74
N LEU A 170 9.15 -2.34 8.68
CA LEU A 170 10.45 -3.01 8.60
C LEU A 170 10.56 -3.87 7.34
N ALA A 171 9.50 -4.59 6.96
CA ALA A 171 9.49 -5.39 5.74
C ALA A 171 9.71 -4.55 4.48
N PHE A 172 9.05 -3.39 4.37
CA PHE A 172 9.23 -2.47 3.24
C PHE A 172 10.56 -1.71 3.29
N ALA A 173 11.04 -1.34 4.48
CA ALA A 173 12.33 -0.68 4.66
C ALA A 173 13.51 -1.56 4.22
N HIS A 174 13.43 -2.88 4.42
CA HIS A 174 14.43 -3.82 3.92
C HIS A 174 14.59 -3.83 2.39
N ILE A 175 13.57 -3.39 1.65
CA ILE A 175 13.57 -3.33 0.17
C ILE A 175 13.98 -1.91 -0.31
N GLY A 176 14.32 -1.02 0.62
CA GLY A 176 14.74 0.35 0.32
C GLY A 176 13.61 1.38 0.37
N MET A 177 12.37 0.98 0.70
CA MET A 177 11.31 1.98 0.86
C MET A 177 11.60 2.88 2.06
N ARG A 178 11.60 4.20 1.84
CA ARG A 178 11.86 5.20 2.89
C ARG A 178 10.59 5.96 3.25
N PRO A 179 10.42 6.36 4.53
CA PRO A 179 9.33 7.22 4.91
C PRO A 179 9.52 8.63 4.35
N ILE A 180 8.47 9.17 3.73
CA ILE A 180 8.46 10.55 3.21
C ILE A 180 7.48 11.45 3.95
N GLY A 181 6.82 10.95 5.00
CA GLY A 181 5.95 11.74 5.85
C GLY A 181 4.81 10.91 6.44
N THR A 182 3.94 11.60 7.16
CA THR A 182 2.76 11.01 7.79
C THR A 182 1.55 11.86 7.46
N VAL A 183 0.49 11.26 6.92
CA VAL A 183 -0.82 11.89 6.81
C VAL A 183 -1.54 11.69 8.13
N ILE A 184 -2.04 12.76 8.72
CA ILE A 184 -2.86 12.69 9.94
C ILE A 184 -4.23 13.26 9.61
N ARG A 185 -5.29 12.50 9.90
CA ARG A 185 -6.67 12.92 9.67
C ARG A 185 -7.48 12.79 10.93
N LEU A 186 -8.24 13.84 11.25
CA LEU A 186 -9.03 13.97 12.47
C LEU A 186 -10.45 14.42 12.13
N GLY A 187 -11.45 13.85 12.78
CA GLY A 187 -12.86 14.26 12.64
C GLY A 187 -13.61 13.53 11.52
N ARG A 188 -14.74 14.09 11.09
CA ARG A 188 -15.64 13.47 10.12
C ARG A 188 -16.35 14.52 9.28
N GLY A 189 -16.52 14.24 7.99
CA GLY A 189 -17.27 15.10 7.07
C GLY A 189 -16.65 16.52 6.98
N PRO A 190 -17.46 17.59 6.97
CA PRO A 190 -16.95 18.97 6.83
C PRO A 190 -16.03 19.44 7.95
N LEU A 191 -16.10 18.83 9.14
CA LEU A 191 -15.26 19.18 10.29
C LEU A 191 -13.94 18.42 10.31
N GLN A 192 -13.62 17.70 9.24
CA GLN A 192 -12.40 16.93 9.18
C GLN A 192 -11.18 17.84 8.99
N LEU A 193 -10.10 17.57 9.70
CA LEU A 193 -8.80 18.21 9.55
C LEU A 193 -7.82 17.20 8.96
N SER A 194 -7.11 17.59 7.91
CA SER A 194 -6.11 16.75 7.23
C SER A 194 -4.76 17.45 7.26
N PHE A 195 -3.78 16.84 7.92
CA PHE A 195 -2.39 17.29 7.93
C PHE A 195 -1.61 16.43 6.94
N LEU A 196 -1.03 17.10 5.93
CA LEU A 196 -0.39 16.46 4.78
C LEU A 196 1.09 16.85 4.73
N PRO A 197 2.01 15.89 4.54
CA PRO A 197 3.44 16.19 4.47
C PRO A 197 3.80 16.86 3.14
N ARG A 198 4.49 18.01 3.18
CA ARG A 198 4.98 18.73 1.99
C ARG A 198 5.98 17.94 1.17
N THR A 199 6.71 17.03 1.80
CA THR A 199 7.65 16.14 1.10
C THR A 199 6.95 15.28 0.06
N ALA A 200 5.66 14.92 0.23
CA ALA A 200 4.95 14.14 -0.79
C ALA A 200 4.76 14.91 -2.11
N THR A 201 4.49 16.22 -2.05
CA THR A 201 4.35 17.04 -3.25
C THR A 201 5.67 17.25 -3.98
N GLN A 202 6.81 17.22 -3.26
CA GLN A 202 8.14 17.26 -3.88
C GLN A 202 8.42 16.03 -4.75
N PHE A 203 7.78 14.89 -4.46
CA PHE A 203 7.82 13.69 -5.29
C PHE A 203 6.67 13.62 -6.31
N GLY A 204 5.88 14.69 -6.45
CA GLY A 204 4.79 14.77 -7.43
C GLY A 204 3.49 14.08 -7.00
N PHE A 205 3.35 13.67 -5.74
CA PHE A 205 2.10 13.08 -5.25
C PHE A 205 1.13 14.16 -4.76
N GLU A 206 -0.14 14.05 -5.18
CA GLU A 206 -1.21 14.87 -4.62
C GLU A 206 -2.04 14.04 -3.65
N LEU A 207 -2.13 14.49 -2.40
CA LEU A 207 -2.78 13.74 -1.33
C LEU A 207 -4.12 14.38 -0.96
N ALA A 208 -5.07 13.51 -0.62
CA ALA A 208 -6.36 13.89 -0.07
C ALA A 208 -7.14 14.89 -0.95
N GLY A 209 -6.98 14.84 -2.28
CA GLY A 209 -7.66 15.75 -3.22
C GLY A 209 -9.17 15.79 -3.01
N GLN A 210 -9.77 14.62 -2.79
CA GLN A 210 -11.22 14.43 -2.57
C GLN A 210 -11.65 14.44 -1.09
N ALA A 211 -10.73 14.65 -0.14
CA ALA A 211 -11.07 14.60 1.28
C ALA A 211 -11.89 15.83 1.70
N PRO A 212 -12.95 15.65 2.51
CA PRO A 212 -13.75 16.76 3.02
C PRO A 212 -12.99 17.55 4.10
N GLY A 213 -13.49 18.76 4.38
CA GLY A 213 -12.98 19.63 5.46
C GLY A 213 -11.70 20.38 5.09
N TYR A 214 -10.90 20.69 6.12
CA TYR A 214 -9.74 21.58 6.02
C TYR A 214 -8.44 20.80 5.85
N LYS A 215 -7.52 21.32 5.02
CA LYS A 215 -6.25 20.68 4.68
C LYS A 215 -5.09 21.62 5.05
N PHE A 216 -4.08 21.07 5.71
CA PHE A 216 -2.91 21.79 6.19
C PHE A 216 -1.65 21.08 5.70
N ALA A 217 -0.79 21.78 4.97
CA ALA A 217 0.49 21.25 4.51
C ALA A 217 1.61 21.62 5.50
N PHE A 218 2.32 20.62 6.02
CA PHE A 218 3.41 20.80 6.99
C PHE A 218 4.73 20.24 6.49
#